data_AF-A0A7C5BDK4-F1
#
_entry.id   AF-A0A7C5BDK4-F1
#
_cell.length_a   1.000
_cell.length_b   1.000
_cell.length_c   1.000
_cell.angle_alpha   90.00
_cell.angle_beta   90.00
_cell.angle_gamma   90.00
#
_symmetry.space_group_name_H-M   'P 1'
#
loop_
_entity.id
_entity.type
_entity.pdbx_description
1 polymer ?
#
loop_
_entity_poly.entity_id
_entity_poly.type
_entity_poly.pdbx_seq_one_letter_code
_entity_poly.pdbx_strand_id
1 'polypeptide(L)' 'HTDTPLFIGFGVNETNAKEKAKDVDGVIVGSEFVKVILDDTLNYSQKIERVAQKAKNIKEQINS' A
#
# COMPACT_ATOMS: atom_id res chain seq x y z
N HIS A 1 -8.08 -15.79 19.60
CA HIS A 1 -7.07 -14.76 19.30
C HIS A 1 -5.71 -15.28 19.71
N THR A 2 -4.70 -15.04 18.87
CA THR A 2 -3.27 -15.29 19.14
C THR A 2 -2.60 -13.93 19.31
N ASP A 3 -1.52 -13.87 20.09
CA ASP A 3 -0.68 -12.66 20.23
C ASP A 3 0.20 -12.42 18.98
N THR A 4 0.16 -13.34 18.01
CA THR A 4 0.87 -13.19 16.74
C THR A 4 0.16 -12.15 15.87
N PRO A 5 0.83 -11.04 15.49
CA PRO A 5 0.23 -10.05 14.62
C PRO A 5 -0.09 -10.62 13.23
N LEU A 6 -1.29 -10.33 12.74
CA LEU A 6 -1.82 -10.77 11.46
C LEU A 6 -1.71 -9.67 10.41
N PHE A 7 -1.08 -9.99 9.28
CA PHE A 7 -0.94 -9.07 8.14
C PHE A 7 -1.54 -9.67 6.87
N ILE A 8 -2.32 -8.86 6.14
CA ILE A 8 -2.89 -9.25 4.83
C ILE A 8 -2.12 -8.60 3.69
N GLY A 9 -1.60 -9.37 2.74
CA GLY A 9 -0.78 -8.84 1.64
C GLY A 9 -1.30 -9.03 0.21
N PHE A 10 -2.24 -9.95 -0.01
CA PHE A 10 -2.69 -10.26 -1.37
C PHE A 10 -3.84 -9.35 -1.83
N GLY A 11 -3.66 -8.74 -3.00
CA GLY A 11 -4.67 -7.87 -3.62
C GLY A 11 -4.96 -6.58 -2.85
N VAL A 12 -4.03 -6.12 -2.01
CA VAL A 12 -4.14 -4.83 -1.31
C VAL A 12 -3.73 -3.70 -2.26
N ASN A 13 -4.55 -2.65 -2.35
CA ASN A 13 -4.32 -1.48 -3.17
C ASN A 13 -4.86 -0.21 -2.48
N GLU A 14 -4.68 0.94 -3.12
CA GLU A 14 -5.14 2.24 -2.60
C GLU A 14 -6.65 2.37 -2.38
N THR A 15 -7.52 1.54 -2.96
CA THR A 15 -8.97 1.69 -2.79
C THR A 15 -9.54 0.72 -1.75
N ASN A 16 -8.86 -0.39 -1.49
CA ASN A 16 -9.32 -1.43 -0.58
C ASN A 16 -8.44 -1.61 0.67
N ALA A 17 -7.34 -0.86 0.81
CA ALA A 17 -6.44 -0.97 1.96
C ALA A 17 -7.15 -0.77 3.30
N LYS A 18 -8.05 0.23 3.40
CA LYS A 18 -8.84 0.48 4.61
C LYS A 18 -9.75 -0.69 4.98
N GLU A 19 -10.43 -1.27 3.99
CA GLU A 19 -11.31 -2.42 4.21
C GLU A 19 -10.51 -3.66 4.63
N LYS A 20 -9.38 -3.92 3.96
CA LYS A 20 -8.50 -5.06 4.25
C LYS A 20 -7.70 -4.90 5.54
N ALA A 21 -7.60 -3.69 6.09
CA ALA A 21 -6.99 -3.42 7.38
C ALA A 21 -7.98 -3.63 8.55
N LYS A 22 -9.27 -3.87 8.29
CA LYS A 22 -10.22 -4.20 9.35
C LYS A 22 -9.86 -5.55 9.97
N ASP A 23 -9.93 -5.60 11.30
CA ASP A 23 -9.75 -6.81 12.10
C ASP A 23 -8.38 -7.52 11.95
N VAL A 24 -7.37 -6.80 11.42
CA VAL A 24 -5.98 -7.28 11.30
C VAL A 24 -5.00 -6.21 11.78
N ASP A 25 -3.77 -6.63 12.10
CA ASP A 25 -2.73 -5.74 12.62
C ASP A 25 -2.05 -4.90 11.53
N GLY A 26 -2.23 -5.26 10.26
CA GLY A 26 -1.82 -4.42 9.15
C GLY A 26 -2.01 -5.05 7.77
N VAL A 27 -1.61 -4.28 6.76
CA VAL A 27 -1.68 -4.70 5.35
C VAL A 27 -0.33 -4.51 4.67
N ILE A 28 -0.02 -5.37 3.71
CA ILE A 28 1.19 -5.32 2.88
C ILE A 28 0.78 -4.94 1.46
N VAL A 29 1.27 -3.81 0.98
CA VAL A 29 1.02 -3.31 -0.38
C VAL A 29 2.31 -3.46 -1.18
N GLY A 30 2.40 -4.48 -2.03
CA GLY A 30 3.58 -4.73 -2.86
C GLY A 30 3.38 -4.32 -4.31
N SER A 31 2.43 -4.98 -4.98
CA SER A 31 2.24 -4.86 -6.43
C SER A 31 1.95 -3.44 -6.91
N GLU A 32 1.29 -2.60 -6.11
CA GLU A 32 1.03 -1.21 -6.50
C GLU A 32 2.30 -0.36 -6.57
N PHE A 33 3.26 -0.57 -5.67
CA PHE A 33 4.54 0.14 -5.75
C PHE A 33 5.39 -0.39 -6.91
N VAL A 34 5.40 -1.72 -7.11
CA VAL A 34 6.14 -2.33 -8.22
C VAL A 34 5.63 -1.85 -9.57
N LYS A 35 4.30 -1.69 -9.75
CA LYS A 35 3.73 -1.12 -10.99
C LYS A 35 4.25 0.28 -11.28
N VAL A 36 4.39 1.14 -10.28
CA VAL A 36 4.97 2.49 -10.46
C VAL A 36 6.44 2.41 -10.83
N ILE A 37 7.19 1.51 -10.19
CA ILE A 37 8.62 1.34 -10.46
C ILE A 37 8.88 0.81 -11.87
N LEU A 38 8.01 -0.08 -12.38
CA LEU A 38 8.10 -0.66 -13.73
C LEU A 38 7.48 0.23 -14.82
N ASP A 39 6.92 1.40 -14.48
CA ASP A 39 6.35 2.32 -15.46
C ASP A 39 7.47 3.05 -16.22
N ASP A 40 7.77 2.61 -17.44
CA ASP A 40 8.83 3.16 -18.29
C ASP A 40 8.50 4.56 -18.85
N THR A 41 7.27 5.04 -18.66
CA THR A 41 6.88 6.41 -19.04
C THR A 41 7.35 7.47 -18.02
N LEU A 42 7.83 7.02 -16.85
CA LEU A 42 8.26 7.89 -15.76
C LEU A 42 9.78 7.91 -15.62
N ASN A 43 10.32 9.09 -15.33
CA ASN A 43 11.70 9.20 -14.86
C ASN A 43 11.81 8.80 -13.37
N TYR A 44 13.04 8.57 -12.90
CA TYR A 44 13.28 8.13 -11.52
C TYR A 44 12.72 9.07 -10.45
N SER A 45 12.77 10.38 -10.67
CA SER A 45 12.20 11.35 -9.72
C SER A 45 10.69 11.22 -9.62
N GLN A 46 10.01 11.08 -10.77
CA GLN A 46 8.56 10.87 -10.82
C GLN A 46 8.15 9.52 -10.19
N LYS A 47 8.96 8.47 -10.38
CA LYS A 47 8.73 7.16 -9.73
C LYS A 47 8.75 7.30 -8.21
N ILE A 48 9.78 7.96 -7.66
CA ILE A 48 9.90 8.21 -6.22
C ILE A 48 8.73 9.04 -5.69
N GLU A 49 8.40 10.14 -6.37
CA GLU A 49 7.29 11.01 -5.99
C GLU A 49 5.96 10.27 -5.97
N ARG A 50 5.67 9.46 -7.00
CA ARG A 50 4.44 8.66 -7.05
C ARG A 50 4.40 7.59 -5.97
N VAL A 51 5.50 6.88 -5.70
CA VAL A 51 5.55 5.89 -4.60
C VAL A 51 5.29 6.57 -3.25
N ALA A 52 5.92 7.72 -2.99
CA ALA A 52 5.72 8.48 -1.76
C ALA A 52 4.27 8.95 -1.61
N GLN A 53 3.67 9.49 -2.68
CA GLN A 53 2.28 9.94 -2.67
C GLN A 53 1.32 8.78 -2.41
N LYS A 54 1.50 7.63 -3.09
CA LYS A 54 0.68 6.44 -2.87
C LYS A 54 0.80 5.95 -1.42
N ALA A 55 2.01 5.90 -0.87
CA ALA A 55 2.23 5.48 0.51
C ALA A 55 1.53 6.42 1.51
N LYS A 56 1.59 7.73 1.27
CA LYS A 56 0.88 8.73 2.06
C LYS A 56 -0.64 8.52 2.01
N ASN A 57 -1.21 8.38 0.81
CA ASN A 57 -2.64 8.14 0.62
C ASN A 57 -3.13 6.88 1.35
N ILE A 58 -2.41 5.76 1.21
CA ILE A 58 -2.76 4.50 1.88
C ILE A 58 -2.75 4.66 3.39
N LYS A 59 -1.71 5.31 3.94
CA LYS A 59 -1.61 5.57 5.37
C LYS A 59 -2.75 6.46 5.88
N GLU A 60 -3.08 7.52 5.14
CA GLU A 60 -4.20 8.41 5.48
C GLU A 60 -5.54 7.67 5.46
N GLN A 61 -5.78 6.82 4.45
CA GLN A 61 -7.02 6.05 4.38
C GLN A 61 -7.20 5.04 5.52
N ILE A 62 -6.12 4.42 5.99
CA ILE A 62 -6.18 3.46 7.10
C ILE A 62 -6.41 4.17 8.44
N ASN A 63 -5.85 5.36 8.64
CA ASN A 63 -5.86 6.06 9.93
C ASN A 63 -6.90 7.20 10.05
N SER A 64 -7.68 7.47 9.00
CA SER A 64 -8.79 8.43 8.96
C SER A 64 -10.11 7.68 9.10
#